data_AF-A0A1H3G0E0-F1
#
_entry.id   AF-A0A1H3G0E0-F1
#
_cell.length_a   1.000
_cell.length_b   1.000
_cell.length_c   1.000
_cell.angle_alpha   90.00
_cell.angle_beta   90.00
_cell.angle_gamma   90.00
#
_symmetry.space_group_name_H-M   'P 1'
#
loop_
_entity.id
_entity.type
_entity.pdbx_description
1 polymer ?
#
loop_
_entity_poly.entity_id
_entity_poly.type
_entity_poly.pdbx_seq_one_letter_code
_entity_poly.pdbx_strand_id
1 'polypeptide(L)'
;MLKAKKIFMPVLIALVMFCLTLSPALRVTAQANSTPSIVKITGDKAKKWVDTTQHAIEKGEVKKVAPLSTFDFEGSQVYDIGGGVTFVAVPLHGNYSLTSNVTVFFKDNAVLQTNETLITKNVVGNFQVNKYLNGVLTISKDTGIAYKTNDQMLAENPTSGIQPMGKKKLLACLTVALGVSGTVATLIVAACAGVCGALTPVTAPVCAACIGGFAVVSGVGITGAVACFNLK
;
A
#
# COMPACT_ATOMS: atom_id res chain seq x y z
N MET A 1 47.00 -42.61 42.33
CA MET A 1 47.30 -41.72 41.18
C MET A 1 46.08 -40.84 40.91
N LEU A 2 46.27 -39.52 41.09
CA LEU A 2 45.44 -38.37 40.65
C LEU A 2 44.97 -38.54 39.19
N LYS A 3 43.96 -37.91 38.59
CA LYS A 3 43.02 -36.75 38.73
C LYS A 3 42.17 -36.87 37.43
N ALA A 4 41.00 -36.30 37.18
CA ALA A 4 40.08 -35.40 37.86
C ALA A 4 38.76 -35.51 37.06
N LYS A 5 37.64 -35.57 37.78
CA LYS A 5 36.28 -35.36 37.27
C LYS A 5 36.07 -33.84 37.20
N LYS A 6 35.78 -33.27 36.03
CA LYS A 6 35.38 -31.86 35.90
C LYS A 6 33.90 -31.76 35.55
N ILE A 7 33.15 -31.46 36.60
CA ILE A 7 31.93 -30.66 36.63
C ILE A 7 32.27 -29.24 36.17
N PHE A 8 31.26 -28.46 35.75
CA PHE A 8 31.22 -27.02 35.39
C PHE A 8 31.08 -26.78 33.87
N MET A 9 30.19 -25.94 33.35
CA MET A 9 29.15 -25.07 33.92
C MET A 9 28.46 -24.39 32.72
N PRO A 10 27.14 -24.15 32.77
CA PRO A 10 26.42 -23.42 31.73
C PRO A 10 26.74 -21.93 31.82
N VAL A 11 27.68 -21.43 31.00
CA VAL A 11 28.01 -20.00 30.88
C VAL A 11 28.29 -19.65 29.42
N LEU A 12 27.26 -19.80 28.58
CA LEU A 12 27.27 -19.27 27.21
C LEU A 12 26.01 -18.43 26.92
N ILE A 13 25.44 -17.80 27.96
CA ILE A 13 24.27 -16.91 27.88
C ILE A 13 24.49 -15.68 28.79
N ALA A 14 25.65 -15.00 28.69
CA ALA A 14 25.87 -13.75 29.45
C ALA A 14 27.01 -12.84 28.94
N LEU A 15 27.42 -12.89 27.66
CA LEU A 15 28.58 -12.08 27.22
C LEU A 15 28.50 -11.47 25.81
N VAL A 16 27.37 -10.85 25.46
CA VAL A 16 27.32 -9.80 24.41
C VAL A 16 26.34 -8.69 24.83
N MET A 17 26.50 -8.19 26.06
CA MET A 17 25.70 -7.07 26.58
C MET A 17 26.55 -6.11 27.45
N PHE A 18 27.76 -5.77 27.00
CA PHE A 18 28.53 -4.66 27.59
C PHE A 18 29.68 -4.15 26.69
N CYS A 19 29.35 -3.46 25.60
CA CYS A 19 30.32 -2.58 24.89
C CYS A 19 29.62 -1.28 24.44
N LEU A 20 29.32 -0.43 25.40
CA LEU A 20 29.31 1.03 25.24
C LEU A 20 30.34 1.53 26.25
N THR A 21 31.51 1.98 25.84
CA THR A 21 31.93 3.40 25.75
C THR A 21 33.48 3.32 25.73
N LEU A 22 34.32 4.06 25.01
CA LEU A 22 34.32 5.39 24.40
C LEU A 22 35.44 5.42 23.33
N SER A 23 35.23 6.16 22.24
CA SER A 23 36.29 6.96 21.59
C SER A 23 35.62 8.11 20.82
N PRO A 24 36.13 9.36 20.93
CA PRO A 24 35.48 10.55 20.38
C PRO A 24 35.95 10.86 18.94
N ALA A 25 35.17 11.74 18.28
CA ALA A 25 35.46 12.43 17.02
C ALA A 25 35.32 11.63 15.70
N LEU A 26 34.07 11.46 15.29
CA LEU A 26 33.60 12.09 14.04
C LEU A 26 32.11 12.40 14.23
N ARG A 27 31.76 13.68 14.39
CA ARG A 27 30.38 14.13 14.20
C ARG A 27 30.06 13.95 12.72
N VAL A 28 29.70 12.74 12.33
CA VAL A 28 28.88 12.53 11.15
C VAL A 28 27.50 13.03 11.56
N THR A 29 27.22 14.31 11.28
CA THR A 29 25.85 14.73 11.02
C THR A 29 25.41 13.99 9.76
N ALA A 30 25.02 12.73 9.88
CA ALA A 30 24.25 12.02 8.87
C ALA A 30 22.86 12.64 8.91
N GLN A 31 22.79 13.77 8.20
CA GLN A 31 21.71 14.20 7.35
C GLN A 31 20.29 13.85 7.82
N ALA A 32 19.60 14.93 8.21
CA ALA A 32 18.17 15.03 8.35
C ALA A 32 17.38 14.19 7.33
N ASN A 33 16.31 13.57 7.83
CA ASN A 33 15.05 13.29 7.14
C ASN A 33 15.15 12.96 5.65
N SER A 34 15.18 11.68 5.32
CA SER A 34 14.56 11.21 4.07
C SER A 34 13.40 10.30 4.42
N THR A 35 12.31 10.90 4.89
CA THR A 35 11.00 10.29 4.62
C THR A 35 10.93 10.18 3.09
N PRO A 36 10.81 8.98 2.50
CA PRO A 36 10.66 8.86 1.06
C PRO A 36 9.47 9.73 0.63
N SER A 37 9.76 10.80 -0.11
CA SER A 37 8.74 11.68 -0.64
C SER A 37 8.04 10.95 -1.76
N ILE A 38 6.76 10.66 -1.56
CA ILE A 38 5.92 10.09 -2.63
C ILE A 38 5.63 11.23 -3.60
N VAL A 39 6.12 11.10 -4.84
CA VAL A 39 5.99 12.15 -5.86
C VAL A 39 5.13 11.62 -6.99
N LYS A 40 4.02 12.32 -7.28
CA LYS A 40 3.20 12.05 -8.46
C LYS A 40 3.99 12.39 -9.72
N ILE A 41 4.07 11.44 -10.65
CA ILE A 41 4.65 11.64 -11.98
C ILE A 41 3.51 12.01 -12.94
N THR A 42 3.71 13.02 -13.78
CA THR A 42 2.73 13.50 -14.76
C THR A 42 3.38 13.71 -16.15
N GLY A 43 2.55 14.01 -17.17
CA GLY A 43 3.01 14.30 -18.53
C GLY A 43 3.64 13.10 -19.24
N ASP A 44 4.54 13.36 -20.18
CA ASP A 44 5.16 12.32 -21.03
C ASP A 44 5.89 11.23 -20.24
N LYS A 45 6.47 11.60 -19.10
CA LYS A 45 7.12 10.64 -18.20
C LYS A 45 6.11 9.65 -17.61
N ALA A 46 4.92 10.12 -17.23
CA ALA A 46 3.85 9.25 -16.76
C ALA A 46 3.34 8.36 -17.89
N LYS A 47 3.12 8.94 -19.08
CA LYS A 47 2.68 8.19 -20.27
C LYS A 47 3.63 7.04 -20.59
N LYS A 48 4.95 7.29 -20.59
CA LYS A 48 5.96 6.25 -20.81
C LYS A 48 5.85 5.09 -19.81
N TRP A 49 5.59 5.39 -18.53
CA TRP A 49 5.41 4.35 -17.51
C TRP A 49 4.12 3.55 -17.71
N VAL A 50 3.04 4.21 -18.11
CA VAL A 50 1.77 3.55 -18.46
C VAL A 50 1.97 2.63 -19.68
N ASP A 51 2.59 3.12 -20.75
CA ASP A 51 2.87 2.34 -21.96
C ASP A 51 3.78 1.13 -21.64
N THR A 52 4.80 1.33 -20.79
CA THR A 52 5.68 0.26 -20.30
C THR A 52 4.88 -0.79 -19.51
N THR A 53 3.95 -0.34 -18.67
CA THR A 53 3.08 -1.23 -17.87
C THR A 53 2.16 -2.04 -18.75
N GLN A 54 1.52 -1.41 -19.74
CA GLN A 54 0.67 -2.08 -20.71
C GLN A 54 1.45 -3.18 -21.44
N HIS A 55 2.63 -2.85 -21.97
CA HIS A 55 3.47 -3.81 -22.69
C HIS A 55 3.90 -5.00 -21.83
N ALA A 56 4.30 -4.75 -20.58
CA ALA A 56 4.68 -5.80 -19.64
C ALA A 56 3.50 -6.74 -19.32
N ILE A 57 2.28 -6.21 -19.25
CA ILE A 57 1.06 -7.00 -19.07
C ILE A 57 0.73 -7.82 -20.31
N GLU A 58 0.76 -7.22 -21.50
CA GLU A 58 0.45 -7.88 -22.78
C GLU A 58 1.42 -9.03 -23.08
N LYS A 59 2.70 -8.87 -22.72
CA LYS A 59 3.72 -9.90 -22.85
C LYS A 59 3.68 -10.99 -21.78
N GLY A 60 2.84 -10.83 -20.75
CA GLY A 60 2.74 -11.80 -19.64
C GLY A 60 3.89 -11.74 -18.63
N GLU A 61 4.69 -10.68 -18.64
CA GLU A 61 5.72 -10.39 -17.61
C GLU A 61 5.05 -10.06 -16.27
N VAL A 62 3.87 -9.44 -16.34
CA VAL A 62 2.98 -9.24 -15.19
C VAL A 62 1.96 -10.38 -15.10
N LYS A 63 1.99 -11.14 -14.01
CA LYS A 63 0.90 -12.07 -13.67
C LYS A 63 -0.33 -11.28 -13.23
N LYS A 64 -1.47 -11.57 -13.86
CA LYS A 64 -2.78 -10.96 -13.58
C LYS A 64 -3.87 -12.01 -13.50
N VAL A 65 -4.89 -11.71 -12.72
CA VAL A 65 -6.11 -12.51 -12.55
C VAL A 65 -7.26 -11.88 -13.34
N ALA A 66 -7.39 -10.56 -13.32
CA ALA A 66 -8.40 -9.86 -14.09
C ALA A 66 -8.15 -9.99 -15.61
N PRO A 67 -9.21 -10.04 -16.43
CA PRO A 67 -9.10 -9.99 -17.88
C PRO A 67 -8.47 -8.68 -18.34
N LEU A 68 -7.62 -8.71 -19.37
CA LEU A 68 -6.97 -7.48 -19.88
C LEU A 68 -7.99 -6.42 -20.32
N SER A 69 -9.15 -6.85 -20.82
CA SER A 69 -10.23 -5.97 -21.26
C SER A 69 -10.85 -5.11 -20.16
N THR A 70 -10.55 -5.38 -18.88
CA THR A 70 -11.04 -4.57 -17.76
C THR A 70 -10.05 -3.48 -17.35
N PHE A 71 -8.86 -3.39 -17.96
CA PHE A 71 -7.81 -2.47 -17.53
C PHE A 71 -8.01 -1.08 -18.14
N ASP A 72 -7.89 -0.05 -17.32
CA ASP A 72 -7.96 1.35 -17.73
C ASP A 72 -6.58 2.00 -17.73
N PHE A 73 -5.86 1.87 -18.85
CA PHE A 73 -4.54 2.48 -18.97
C PHE A 73 -4.63 4.02 -19.00
N GLU A 74 -5.71 4.61 -19.51
CA GLU A 74 -5.87 6.07 -19.58
C GLU A 74 -6.09 6.68 -18.19
N GLY A 75 -6.86 6.01 -17.33
CA GLY A 75 -7.11 6.41 -15.95
C GLY A 75 -5.93 6.18 -14.99
N SER A 76 -4.82 5.63 -15.47
CA SER A 76 -3.69 5.20 -14.63
C SER A 76 -2.99 6.35 -13.92
N GLN A 77 -2.50 6.08 -12.70
CA GLN A 77 -1.70 7.03 -11.93
C GLN A 77 -0.28 6.48 -11.71
N VAL A 78 0.72 7.37 -11.75
CA VAL A 78 2.14 7.01 -11.65
C VAL A 78 2.79 7.77 -10.51
N TYR A 79 3.57 7.06 -9.69
CA TYR A 79 4.26 7.65 -8.54
C TYR A 79 5.67 7.12 -8.36
N ASP A 80 6.59 8.00 -8.00
CA ASP A 80 7.89 7.66 -7.43
C ASP A 80 7.74 7.58 -5.90
N ILE A 81 8.19 6.47 -5.30
CA ILE A 81 8.15 6.25 -3.85
C ILE A 81 9.54 6.27 -3.21
N GLY A 82 10.56 6.75 -3.94
CA GLY A 82 11.94 6.77 -3.51
C GLY A 82 12.65 5.42 -3.69
N GLY A 83 13.97 5.41 -3.45
CA GLY A 83 14.77 4.19 -3.56
C GLY A 83 14.85 3.58 -4.97
N GLY A 84 14.58 4.39 -6.00
CA GLY A 84 14.53 3.95 -7.40
C GLY A 84 13.26 3.18 -7.76
N VAL A 85 12.22 3.21 -6.91
CA VAL A 85 10.97 2.47 -7.13
C VAL A 85 9.88 3.41 -7.64
N THR A 86 9.30 3.05 -8.79
CA THR A 86 8.11 3.68 -9.35
C THR A 86 6.97 2.67 -9.32
N PHE A 87 5.74 3.09 -9.02
CA PHE A 87 4.58 2.25 -9.26
C PHE A 87 3.60 2.91 -10.23
N VAL A 88 2.89 2.07 -10.98
CA VAL A 88 1.79 2.43 -11.87
C VAL A 88 0.54 1.73 -11.36
N ALA A 89 -0.46 2.51 -10.95
CA ALA A 89 -1.77 2.00 -10.54
C ALA A 89 -2.74 2.11 -11.72
N VAL A 90 -3.16 0.95 -12.24
CA VAL A 90 -4.08 0.81 -13.37
C VAL A 90 -5.47 0.47 -12.82
N PRO A 91 -6.47 1.36 -12.91
CA PRO A 91 -7.83 1.08 -12.49
C PRO A 91 -8.46 -0.07 -13.30
N LEU A 92 -9.48 -0.71 -12.72
CA LEU A 92 -10.27 -1.75 -13.38
C LEU A 92 -11.74 -1.34 -13.55
N HIS A 93 -12.32 -1.69 -14.70
CA HIS A 93 -13.72 -1.45 -15.09
C HIS A 93 -14.58 -2.72 -15.10
N GLY A 94 -15.86 -2.58 -15.45
CA GLY A 94 -16.80 -3.69 -15.59
C GLY A 94 -17.45 -4.06 -14.25
N ASN A 95 -17.36 -5.33 -13.86
CA ASN A 95 -17.98 -5.83 -12.62
C ASN A 95 -17.16 -5.53 -11.35
N TYR A 96 -16.05 -4.80 -11.49
CA TYR A 96 -15.19 -4.41 -10.39
C TYR A 96 -15.63 -3.07 -9.79
N SER A 97 -15.51 -2.95 -8.47
CA SER A 97 -15.67 -1.66 -7.77
C SER A 97 -14.63 -0.66 -8.27
N LEU A 98 -14.94 0.64 -8.25
CA LEU A 98 -14.02 1.77 -8.55
C LEU A 98 -12.66 1.67 -7.86
N THR A 99 -12.61 0.99 -6.71
CA THR A 99 -11.40 0.83 -5.92
C THR A 99 -10.51 -0.33 -6.38
N SER A 100 -10.94 -1.11 -7.37
CA SER A 100 -10.17 -2.22 -7.91
C SER A 100 -9.10 -1.72 -8.87
N ASN A 101 -7.90 -2.28 -8.78
CA ASN A 101 -6.75 -1.86 -9.57
C ASN A 101 -5.71 -2.97 -9.67
N VAL A 102 -4.84 -2.85 -10.67
CA VAL A 102 -3.54 -3.51 -10.72
C VAL A 102 -2.46 -2.47 -10.51
N THR A 103 -1.66 -2.64 -9.45
CA THR A 103 -0.48 -1.82 -9.19
C THR A 103 0.77 -2.59 -9.60
N VAL A 104 1.53 -2.05 -10.54
CA VAL A 104 2.81 -2.62 -11.00
C VAL A 104 3.96 -1.80 -10.44
N PHE A 105 4.88 -2.45 -9.75
CA PHE A 105 6.08 -1.85 -9.20
C PHE A 105 7.26 -2.08 -10.12
N PHE A 106 8.01 -1.02 -10.38
CA PHE A 106 9.23 -1.04 -11.16
C PHE A 106 10.41 -0.63 -10.29
N LYS A 107 11.53 -1.32 -10.47
CA LYS A 107 12.83 -0.91 -9.96
C LYS A 107 13.84 -1.06 -11.09
N ASP A 108 14.63 -0.03 -11.34
CA ASP A 108 15.64 -0.03 -12.41
C ASP A 108 15.04 -0.39 -13.80
N ASN A 109 13.81 0.07 -14.07
CA ASN A 109 13.00 -0.23 -15.27
C ASN A 109 12.59 -1.70 -15.47
N ALA A 110 12.80 -2.56 -14.48
CA ALA A 110 12.29 -3.94 -14.47
C ALA A 110 11.07 -4.06 -13.56
N VAL A 111 10.13 -4.94 -13.92
CA VAL A 111 9.01 -5.29 -13.04
C VAL A 111 9.57 -5.95 -11.78
N LEU A 112 9.37 -5.30 -10.65
CA LEU A 112 9.74 -5.80 -9.33
C LEU A 112 8.65 -6.73 -8.77
N GLN A 113 7.40 -6.28 -8.86
CA GLN A 113 6.26 -6.96 -8.25
C GLN A 113 4.95 -6.40 -8.81
N THR A 114 3.89 -7.20 -8.78
CA THR A 114 2.52 -6.74 -9.00
C THR A 114 1.63 -7.00 -7.79
N ASN A 115 0.75 -6.03 -7.51
CA ASN A 115 -0.30 -6.16 -6.52
C ASN A 115 -1.63 -5.85 -7.20
N GLU A 116 -2.48 -6.85 -7.32
CA GLU A 116 -3.80 -6.73 -7.91
C GLU A 116 -4.85 -6.81 -6.82
N THR A 117 -5.67 -5.77 -6.70
CA THR A 117 -6.76 -5.69 -5.73
C THR A 117 -8.08 -5.72 -6.49
N LEU A 118 -8.83 -6.82 -6.33
CA LEU A 118 -10.14 -7.03 -6.94
C LEU A 118 -11.21 -6.89 -5.87
N ILE A 119 -12.10 -5.92 -6.06
CA ILE A 119 -13.20 -5.65 -5.14
C ILE A 119 -14.52 -5.88 -5.87
N THR A 120 -15.27 -6.89 -5.43
CA THR A 120 -16.51 -7.35 -6.09
C THR A 120 -17.63 -7.55 -5.09
N LYS A 121 -18.85 -7.82 -5.57
CA LYS A 121 -19.96 -8.29 -4.74
C LYS A 121 -19.80 -9.79 -4.46
N ASN A 122 -19.94 -10.21 -3.20
CA ASN A 122 -20.04 -11.63 -2.86
C ASN A 122 -21.49 -12.14 -2.86
N VAL A 123 -21.65 -13.44 -2.61
CA VAL A 123 -22.95 -14.14 -2.61
C VAL A 123 -23.93 -13.63 -1.54
N VAL A 124 -23.42 -13.09 -0.42
CA VAL A 124 -24.27 -12.50 0.64
C VAL A 124 -24.53 -11.01 0.43
N GLY A 125 -24.05 -10.45 -0.67
CA GLY A 125 -24.29 -9.06 -1.06
C GLY A 125 -23.36 -8.02 -0.42
N ASN A 126 -22.24 -8.44 0.15
CA ASN A 126 -21.20 -7.55 0.69
C ASN A 126 -20.07 -7.31 -0.33
N PHE A 127 -19.24 -6.30 -0.07
CA PHE A 127 -17.96 -6.17 -0.74
C PHE A 127 -17.00 -7.27 -0.30
N GLN A 128 -16.46 -7.99 -1.28
CA GLN A 128 -15.36 -8.93 -1.15
C GLN A 128 -14.08 -8.26 -1.65
N VAL A 129 -13.02 -8.32 -0.85
CA VAL A 129 -11.68 -7.87 -1.24
C VAL A 129 -10.81 -9.10 -1.46
N ASN A 130 -10.33 -9.27 -2.68
CA ASN A 130 -9.30 -10.24 -3.02
C ASN A 130 -8.04 -9.49 -3.43
N LYS A 131 -6.89 -9.86 -2.86
CA LYS A 131 -5.59 -9.31 -3.27
C LYS A 131 -4.65 -10.39 -3.73
N TYR A 132 -3.97 -10.12 -4.83
CA TYR A 132 -3.02 -11.01 -5.45
C TYR A 132 -1.65 -10.35 -5.51
N LEU A 133 -0.64 -11.08 -5.05
CA LEU A 133 0.76 -10.70 -5.16
C LEU A 133 1.39 -11.55 -6.25
N ASN A 134 1.83 -10.95 -7.35
CA ASN A 134 2.34 -11.68 -8.51
C ASN A 134 1.38 -12.78 -8.99
N GLY A 135 0.08 -12.49 -8.99
CA GLY A 135 -0.99 -13.44 -9.37
C GLY A 135 -1.37 -14.48 -8.31
N VAL A 136 -0.69 -14.52 -7.15
CA VAL A 136 -1.01 -15.45 -6.05
C VAL A 136 -1.92 -14.77 -5.04
N LEU A 137 -3.06 -15.39 -4.71
CA LEU A 137 -4.00 -14.87 -3.73
C LEU A 137 -3.33 -14.79 -2.34
N THR A 138 -3.28 -13.60 -1.77
CA THR A 138 -2.70 -13.33 -0.44
C THR A 138 -3.73 -12.89 0.58
N ILE A 139 -4.81 -12.24 0.13
CA ILE A 139 -5.92 -11.79 0.98
C ILE A 139 -7.22 -12.15 0.27
N SER A 140 -8.14 -12.77 1.01
CA SER A 140 -9.55 -12.93 0.63
C SER A 140 -10.38 -12.57 1.86
N LYS A 141 -11.17 -11.50 1.77
CA LYS A 141 -11.89 -10.94 2.91
C LYS A 141 -13.27 -10.44 2.52
N ASP A 142 -14.29 -10.98 3.19
CA ASP A 142 -15.59 -10.30 3.30
C ASP A 142 -15.41 -9.10 4.24
N THR A 143 -15.79 -7.92 3.74
CA THR A 143 -15.70 -6.68 4.51
C THR A 143 -16.82 -6.53 5.54
N GLY A 144 -17.92 -7.26 5.39
CA GLY A 144 -19.17 -7.06 6.15
C GLY A 144 -19.94 -5.80 5.73
N ILE A 145 -19.50 -5.11 4.68
CA ILE A 145 -20.10 -3.87 4.18
C ILE A 145 -20.99 -4.23 2.99
N ALA A 146 -22.25 -3.83 3.04
CA ALA A 146 -23.18 -4.02 1.94
C ALA A 146 -22.61 -3.42 0.63
N TYR A 147 -22.67 -4.21 -0.43
CA TYR A 147 -22.15 -3.81 -1.74
C TYR A 147 -22.94 -2.62 -2.30
N LYS A 148 -22.20 -1.67 -2.88
CA LYS A 148 -22.72 -0.54 -3.62
C LYS A 148 -22.07 -0.49 -4.99
N THR A 149 -22.86 -0.11 -5.98
CA THR A 149 -22.37 0.16 -7.33
C THR A 149 -21.44 1.37 -7.34
N ASN A 150 -20.67 1.50 -8.41
CA ASN A 150 -19.75 2.61 -8.61
C ASN A 150 -20.47 3.97 -8.55
N ASP A 151 -21.62 4.09 -9.21
CA ASP A 151 -22.44 5.31 -9.19
C ASP A 151 -22.96 5.65 -7.79
N GLN A 152 -23.40 4.63 -7.04
CA GLN A 152 -23.83 4.83 -5.65
C GLN A 152 -22.68 5.29 -4.75
N MET A 153 -21.47 4.77 -4.95
CA MET A 153 -20.29 5.18 -4.18
C MET A 153 -19.83 6.60 -4.52
N LEU A 154 -20.01 7.06 -5.76
CA LEU A 154 -19.71 8.43 -6.21
C LEU A 154 -20.77 9.44 -5.77
N ALA A 155 -22.04 9.02 -5.70
CA ALA A 155 -23.13 9.86 -5.22
C ALA A 155 -23.14 10.04 -3.68
N GLU A 156 -22.31 9.28 -2.96
CA GLU A 156 -22.15 9.46 -1.52
C GLU A 156 -21.40 10.76 -1.21
N ASN A 157 -22.07 11.65 -0.48
CA ASN A 157 -21.40 12.82 0.06
C ASN A 157 -20.28 12.39 1.03
N PRO A 158 -19.07 12.97 0.92
CA PRO A 158 -18.06 12.82 1.95
C PRO A 158 -18.67 13.30 3.28
N THR A 159 -18.67 12.42 4.29
CA THR A 159 -19.30 12.71 5.58
C THR A 159 -18.73 14.00 6.17
N SER A 160 -19.57 15.03 6.21
CA SER A 160 -19.23 16.38 6.66
C SER A 160 -19.66 16.55 8.11
N GLY A 161 -18.75 16.97 9.00
CA GLY A 161 -19.14 17.71 10.21
C GLY A 161 -19.28 16.97 11.55
N ILE A 162 -18.85 15.71 11.71
CA ILE A 162 -18.85 15.04 13.03
C ILE A 162 -17.42 14.71 13.43
N GLN A 163 -16.95 15.22 14.58
CA GLN A 163 -15.69 14.80 15.18
C GLN A 163 -15.76 13.31 15.54
N PRO A 164 -15.06 12.43 14.83
CA PRO A 164 -15.20 11.01 15.05
C PRO A 164 -14.31 10.54 16.21
N MET A 165 -14.71 9.47 16.91
CA MET A 165 -13.90 8.80 17.94
C MET A 165 -13.37 7.43 17.46
N GLY A 166 -12.16 7.06 17.90
CA GLY A 166 -11.52 5.77 17.57
C GLY A 166 -11.27 5.56 16.08
N LYS A 167 -11.49 4.34 15.55
CA LYS A 167 -11.35 3.99 14.12
C LYS A 167 -12.12 4.91 13.17
N LYS A 168 -13.12 5.65 13.66
CA LYS A 168 -13.84 6.65 12.87
C LYS A 168 -12.95 7.86 12.53
N LYS A 169 -11.90 8.16 13.31
CA LYS A 169 -10.92 9.24 13.04
C LYS A 169 -10.10 8.94 11.79
N LEU A 170 -9.61 7.70 11.67
CA LEU A 170 -8.94 7.22 10.47
C LEU A 170 -9.84 7.39 9.23
N LEU A 171 -11.09 6.90 9.30
CA LEU A 171 -12.02 6.98 8.18
C LEU A 171 -12.34 8.43 7.78
N ALA A 172 -12.65 9.30 8.74
CA ALA A 172 -12.91 10.70 8.44
C ALA A 172 -11.69 11.41 7.87
N CYS A 173 -10.50 11.14 8.40
CA CYS A 173 -9.26 11.67 7.85
C CYS A 173 -9.08 11.23 6.39
N LEU A 174 -9.32 9.94 6.08
CA LEU A 174 -9.21 9.45 4.70
C LEU A 174 -10.27 10.06 3.78
N THR A 175 -11.53 10.16 4.22
CA THR A 175 -12.60 10.83 3.48
C THR A 175 -12.22 12.27 3.12
N VAL A 176 -11.66 13.03 4.07
CA VAL A 176 -11.22 14.42 3.84
C VAL A 176 -9.95 14.48 2.99
N ALA A 177 -8.93 13.69 3.34
CA ALA A 177 -7.62 13.73 2.69
C ALA A 177 -7.64 13.20 1.25
N LEU A 178 -8.55 12.26 0.94
CA LEU A 178 -8.73 11.69 -0.39
C LEU A 178 -9.93 12.27 -1.14
N GLY A 179 -10.80 13.04 -0.47
CA GLY A 179 -12.04 13.55 -1.08
C GLY A 179 -13.00 12.43 -1.52
N VAL A 180 -12.98 11.30 -0.81
CA VAL A 180 -13.75 10.09 -1.17
C VAL A 180 -14.86 9.82 -0.18
N SER A 181 -15.87 9.06 -0.59
CA SER A 181 -16.96 8.65 0.29
C SER A 181 -16.49 7.75 1.44
N GLY A 182 -17.31 7.65 2.50
CA GLY A 182 -17.03 6.78 3.64
C GLY A 182 -16.91 5.31 3.25
N THR A 183 -17.68 4.86 2.25
CA THR A 183 -17.58 3.50 1.69
C THR A 183 -16.21 3.26 1.07
N VAL A 184 -15.75 4.17 0.18
CA VAL A 184 -14.41 4.09 -0.44
C VAL A 184 -13.31 4.11 0.63
N ALA A 185 -13.37 5.03 1.59
CA ALA A 185 -12.40 5.10 2.68
C ALA A 185 -12.32 3.79 3.47
N THR A 186 -13.47 3.16 3.73
CA THR A 186 -13.52 1.88 4.45
C THR A 186 -12.92 0.74 3.63
N LEU A 187 -13.15 0.70 2.31
CA LEU A 187 -12.53 -0.29 1.42
C LEU A 187 -11.00 -0.12 1.36
N ILE A 188 -10.50 1.12 1.32
CA ILE A 188 -9.05 1.42 1.38
C ILE A 188 -8.47 0.90 2.70
N VAL A 189 -9.12 1.17 3.84
CA VAL A 189 -8.69 0.63 5.13
C VAL A 189 -8.70 -0.90 5.11
N ALA A 190 -9.75 -1.54 4.58
CA ALA A 190 -9.83 -2.99 4.52
C ALA A 190 -8.70 -3.60 3.68
N ALA A 191 -8.38 -2.99 2.54
CA ALA A 191 -7.35 -3.47 1.61
C ALA A 191 -5.91 -3.15 2.06
N CYS A 192 -5.71 -2.08 2.83
CA CYS A 192 -4.40 -1.63 3.30
C CYS A 192 -4.12 -1.88 4.78
N ALA A 193 -5.07 -2.40 5.56
CA ALA A 193 -4.93 -2.61 7.00
C ALA A 193 -3.66 -3.40 7.38
N GLY A 194 -3.31 -4.44 6.62
CA GLY A 194 -2.12 -5.26 6.90
C GLY A 194 -0.81 -4.48 6.78
N VAL A 195 -0.68 -3.65 5.75
CA VAL A 195 0.58 -2.92 5.44
C VAL A 195 0.67 -1.56 6.14
N CYS A 196 -0.46 -0.92 6.42
CA CYS A 196 -0.52 0.34 7.16
C CYS A 196 -0.70 0.14 8.68
N GLY A 197 -0.68 -1.11 9.15
CA GLY A 197 -0.92 -1.51 10.54
C GLY A 197 0.16 -1.07 11.53
N ALA A 198 1.40 -0.89 11.08
CA ALA A 198 2.49 -0.31 11.88
C ALA A 198 3.36 0.53 10.96
N LEU A 199 3.26 1.86 11.06
CA LEU A 199 4.04 2.77 10.21
C LEU A 199 5.44 2.95 10.82
N THR A 200 6.43 2.49 10.06
CA THR A 200 7.87 2.63 10.30
C THR A 200 8.50 3.22 9.05
N PRO A 201 9.76 3.68 9.06
CA PRO A 201 10.44 4.12 7.85
C PRO A 201 10.44 3.08 6.72
N VAL A 202 10.33 1.79 7.06
CA VAL A 202 10.32 0.67 6.10
C VAL A 202 8.92 0.38 5.57
N THR A 203 7.89 0.47 6.42
CA THR A 203 6.51 0.12 6.06
C THR A 203 5.71 1.31 5.53
N ALA A 204 6.13 2.54 5.78
CA ALA A 204 5.49 3.74 5.26
C ALA A 204 5.43 3.78 3.71
N PRO A 205 6.51 3.47 2.97
CA PRO A 205 6.47 3.35 1.51
C PRO A 205 5.48 2.29 1.02
N VAL A 206 5.41 1.15 1.71
CA VAL A 206 4.53 0.05 1.36
C VAL A 206 3.07 0.42 1.61
N CYS A 207 2.78 1.10 2.72
CA CYS A 207 1.47 1.65 3.01
C CYS A 207 1.07 2.70 1.96
N ALA A 208 1.98 3.61 1.63
CA ALA A 208 1.78 4.61 0.60
C ALA A 208 1.48 4.01 -0.76
N ALA A 209 2.20 2.97 -1.16
CA ALA A 209 1.93 2.31 -2.42
C ALA A 209 0.59 1.56 -2.41
N CYS A 210 0.18 0.98 -1.27
CA CYS A 210 -1.14 0.39 -1.15
C CYS A 210 -2.24 1.44 -1.32
N ILE A 211 -2.14 2.57 -0.62
CA ILE A 211 -3.09 3.69 -0.76
C ILE A 211 -3.02 4.26 -2.18
N GLY A 212 -1.83 4.30 -2.76
CA GLY A 212 -1.57 4.75 -4.11
C GLY A 212 -2.22 3.92 -5.20
N GLY A 213 -2.43 2.62 -4.97
CA GLY A 213 -3.29 1.79 -5.82
C GLY A 213 -4.71 2.36 -5.95
N PHE A 214 -5.19 3.08 -4.93
CA PHE A 214 -6.49 3.75 -4.92
C PHE A 214 -6.40 5.23 -5.29
N ALA A 215 -5.23 5.74 -5.69
CA ALA A 215 -5.09 7.14 -6.08
C ALA A 215 -5.96 7.50 -7.30
N VAL A 216 -6.33 6.49 -8.10
CA VAL A 216 -7.24 6.60 -9.25
C VAL A 216 -8.64 7.08 -8.87
N VAL A 217 -9.09 6.82 -7.63
CA VAL A 217 -10.41 7.28 -7.15
C VAL A 217 -10.35 8.61 -6.39
N SER A 218 -9.16 9.15 -6.13
CA SER A 218 -8.97 10.38 -5.37
C SER A 218 -8.35 11.48 -6.22
N GLY A 219 -9.00 12.64 -6.34
CA GLY A 219 -8.45 13.81 -7.03
C GLY A 219 -7.29 14.51 -6.30
N VAL A 220 -6.88 13.98 -5.14
CA VAL A 220 -5.95 14.61 -4.18
C VAL A 220 -4.78 13.68 -3.86
N GLY A 221 -3.67 14.25 -3.37
CA GLY A 221 -2.40 13.54 -3.20
C GLY A 221 -2.38 12.48 -2.10
N ILE A 222 -1.69 11.35 -2.36
CA ILE A 222 -1.57 10.18 -1.45
C ILE A 222 -0.92 10.52 -0.11
N THR A 223 -0.03 11.51 -0.07
CA THR A 223 0.78 11.84 1.12
C THR A 223 -0.08 12.15 2.35
N GLY A 224 -1.18 12.88 2.17
CA GLY A 224 -2.11 13.19 3.26
C GLY A 224 -2.82 11.95 3.80
N ALA A 225 -3.16 11.01 2.92
CA ALA A 225 -3.84 9.77 3.29
C ALA A 225 -2.94 8.80 4.07
N VAL A 226 -1.63 8.76 3.78
CA VAL A 226 -0.67 7.95 4.56
C VAL A 226 -0.65 8.40 6.02
N ALA A 227 -0.67 9.72 6.26
CA ALA A 227 -0.65 10.26 7.62
C ALA A 227 -1.91 9.89 8.43
N CYS A 228 -3.06 9.70 7.77
CA CYS A 228 -4.31 9.30 8.43
C CYS A 228 -4.19 7.96 9.18
N PHE A 229 -3.33 7.04 8.72
CA PHE A 229 -3.11 5.75 9.38
C PHE A 229 -2.38 5.82 10.73
N ASN A 230 -1.92 7.01 11.15
CA ASN A 230 -1.50 7.28 12.52
C ASN A 230 -2.67 7.55 13.48
N LEU A 231 -3.89 7.75 12.98
CA LEU A 231 -5.09 8.08 13.77
C LEU A 231 -5.93 6.86 14.15
N LYS A 232 -5.40 5.65 13.95
CA LYS A 232 -6.07 4.37 14.19
C LYS A 232 -6.28 4.05 15.65
#